data_AF-A0A4R4AEF2-F1
#
_entry.id   AF-A0A4R4AEF2-F1
#
_cell.length_a   1.000
_cell.length_b   1.000
_cell.length_c   1.000
_cell.angle_alpha   90.00
_cell.angle_beta   90.00
_cell.angle_gamma   90.00
#
_symmetry.space_group_name_H-M   'P 1'
#
loop_
_entity.id
_entity.type
_entity.pdbx_description
1 polymer ?
#
loop_
_entity_poly.entity_id
_entity_poly.type
_entity_poly.pdbx_seq_one_letter_code
_entity_poly.pdbx_strand_id
1 'polypeptide(L)'
;MNQTAAPFWETTPLELMDTGQWDALCDGCGKCCLEKFEDEDTGRIVYSRIACALLDLDTCRCRDYPNRARRMPDCITLTPEHLADPRWLPETCAYRLLAEGRPLPRWHPLVSGDPESVAEAGESVRGRVLSPETGENPLMHLIDWVR
;
A
#
# COMPACT_ATOMS: atom_id res chain seq x y z
N MET A 1 -6.67 8.09 -35.49
CA MET A 1 -7.74 7.72 -34.55
C MET A 1 -7.20 6.58 -33.70
N ASN A 2 -6.50 6.90 -32.60
CA ASN A 2 -5.96 5.86 -31.72
C ASN A 2 -7.09 5.48 -30.76
N GLN A 3 -7.71 4.33 -30.99
CA GLN A 3 -8.56 3.71 -29.98
C GLN A 3 -7.62 3.23 -28.89
N THR A 4 -7.33 4.09 -27.91
CA THR A 4 -6.60 3.68 -26.72
C THR A 4 -7.51 2.69 -26.01
N ALA A 5 -7.17 1.40 -26.07
CA ALA A 5 -7.87 0.40 -25.29
C ALA A 5 -7.94 0.87 -23.83
N ALA A 6 -9.09 0.67 -23.19
CA ALA A 6 -9.23 1.01 -21.78
C ALA A 6 -8.15 0.27 -20.97
N PRO A 7 -7.56 0.91 -19.95
CA PRO A 7 -6.44 0.34 -19.24
C PRO A 7 -6.83 -0.93 -18.47
N PHE A 8 -5.85 -1.79 -18.17
CA PHE A 8 -6.12 -3.10 -17.58
C PHE A 8 -6.79 -3.00 -16.20
N TRP A 9 -6.43 -2.00 -15.39
CA TRP A 9 -7.00 -1.78 -14.05
C TRP A 9 -8.47 -1.33 -14.06
N GLU A 10 -9.02 -0.99 -15.23
CA GLU A 10 -10.44 -0.70 -15.42
C GLU A 10 -11.22 -1.86 -16.06
N THR A 11 -10.51 -2.81 -16.68
CA THR A 11 -11.11 -3.83 -17.55
C THR A 11 -10.90 -5.26 -17.07
N THR A 12 -9.88 -5.49 -16.24
CA THR A 12 -9.49 -6.80 -15.73
C THR A 12 -9.86 -6.88 -14.24
N PRO A 13 -10.80 -7.75 -13.84
CA PRO A 13 -11.06 -8.02 -12.43
C PRO A 13 -9.79 -8.46 -11.69
N LEU A 14 -9.67 -8.11 -10.40
CA LEU A 14 -8.51 -8.42 -9.57
C LEU A 14 -8.16 -9.91 -9.58
N GLU A 15 -9.16 -10.79 -9.59
CA GLU A 15 -9.00 -12.25 -9.59
C GLU A 15 -8.43 -12.81 -10.90
N LEU A 16 -8.51 -12.02 -11.98
CA LEU A 16 -8.07 -12.39 -13.32
C LEU A 16 -6.78 -11.68 -13.73
N MET A 17 -6.22 -10.83 -12.88
CA MET A 17 -4.96 -10.16 -13.16
C MET A 17 -3.80 -11.16 -13.14
N ASP A 18 -2.93 -11.06 -14.14
CA ASP A 18 -1.65 -11.76 -14.07
C ASP A 18 -0.72 -11.09 -13.04
N THR A 19 0.40 -11.75 -12.73
CA THR A 19 1.37 -11.25 -11.73
C THR A 19 1.93 -9.88 -12.08
N GLY A 20 2.15 -9.58 -13.36
CA GLY A 20 2.69 -8.29 -13.79
C GLY A 20 1.67 -7.17 -13.60
N GLN A 21 0.41 -7.42 -13.97
CA GLN A 21 -0.70 -6.50 -13.74
C GLN A 21 -0.91 -6.27 -12.24
N TRP A 22 -0.92 -7.35 -11.45
CA TRP A 22 -1.09 -7.29 -10.00
C TRP A 22 0.01 -6.48 -9.31
N ASP A 23 1.27 -6.72 -9.65
CA ASP A 23 2.40 -6.01 -9.06
C ASP A 23 2.45 -4.54 -9.49
N ALA A 24 1.99 -4.24 -10.72
CA ALA A 24 1.92 -2.87 -11.23
C ALA A 24 0.87 -1.99 -10.51
N LEU A 25 -0.08 -2.59 -9.79
CA LEU A 25 -1.02 -1.84 -8.94
C LEU A 25 -0.34 -1.18 -7.74
N CYS A 26 0.81 -1.68 -7.28
CA CYS A 26 1.48 -1.07 -6.14
C CYS A 26 2.03 0.31 -6.53
N ASP A 27 1.50 1.36 -5.90
CA ASP A 27 1.95 2.75 -6.08
C ASP A 27 3.33 3.03 -5.45
N GLY A 28 3.83 2.14 -4.57
CA GLY A 28 5.08 2.37 -3.86
C GLY A 28 4.97 3.44 -2.76
N CYS A 29 3.78 3.67 -2.21
CA CYS A 29 3.59 4.64 -1.12
C CYS A 29 4.23 4.20 0.20
N GLY A 30 4.44 2.90 0.42
CA GLY A 30 5.02 2.33 1.65
C GLY A 30 4.08 2.25 2.86
N LYS A 31 2.84 2.76 2.76
CA LYS A 31 1.86 2.80 3.87
C LYS A 31 1.50 1.40 4.40
N CYS A 32 1.41 0.39 3.52
CA CYS A 32 1.10 -0.99 3.93
C CYS A 32 2.21 -1.63 4.77
N CYS A 33 3.44 -1.10 4.69
CA CYS A 33 4.60 -1.58 5.44
C CYS A 33 4.76 -0.95 6.81
N LEU A 34 3.82 -0.10 7.26
CA LEU A 34 3.84 0.45 8.61
C LEU A 34 3.24 -0.51 9.63
N GLU A 35 3.70 -0.42 10.87
CA GLU A 35 3.06 -1.11 11.99
C GLU A 35 1.62 -0.62 12.18
N LYS A 36 0.70 -1.55 12.46
CA LYS A 36 -0.73 -1.29 12.56
C LYS A 36 -1.28 -1.93 13.83
N PHE A 37 -2.20 -1.21 14.46
CA PHE A 37 -2.90 -1.65 15.66
C PHE A 37 -4.40 -1.52 15.41
N GLU A 38 -5.16 -2.50 15.87
CA GLU A 38 -6.61 -2.42 15.89
C GLU A 38 -7.05 -1.97 17.28
N ASP A 39 -7.88 -0.95 17.32
CA ASP A 39 -8.54 -0.50 18.54
C ASP A 39 -9.63 -1.52 18.93
N GLU A 40 -9.52 -2.10 20.13
CA GLU A 40 -10.37 -3.22 20.57
C GLU A 40 -11.86 -2.83 20.72
N ASP A 41 -12.14 -1.56 21.02
CA ASP A 41 -13.50 -1.06 21.24
C ASP A 41 -14.21 -0.70 19.92
N THR A 42 -13.45 -0.18 18.94
CA THR A 42 -14.00 0.40 17.71
C THR A 42 -13.67 -0.39 16.43
N GLY A 43 -12.72 -1.32 16.49
CA GLY A 43 -12.18 -2.02 15.32
C GLY A 43 -11.44 -1.09 14.34
N ARG A 44 -11.07 0.11 14.78
CA ARG A 44 -10.36 1.09 13.95
C ARG A 44 -8.89 0.70 13.84
N ILE A 45 -8.37 0.72 12.62
CA ILE A 45 -6.94 0.55 12.38
C ILE A 45 -6.21 1.87 12.58
N VAL A 46 -5.20 1.85 13.45
CA VAL A 46 -4.31 2.96 13.75
C VAL A 46 -2.90 2.59 13.31
N TYR A 47 -2.27 3.48 12.56
CA TYR A 47 -0.92 3.29 12.06
C TYR A 47 0.10 3.84 13.04
N SER A 48 1.29 3.25 13.05
CA SER A 48 2.48 3.84 13.66
C SER A 48 3.44 4.29 12.57
N ARG A 49 4.22 5.34 12.80
CA ARG A 49 5.31 5.73 11.89
C ARG A 49 6.53 4.80 11.96
N ILE A 50 6.50 3.73 12.76
CA ILE A 50 7.51 2.67 12.70
C ILE A 50 7.22 1.78 11.49
N ALA A 51 8.23 1.60 10.63
CA ALA A 51 8.14 0.76 9.44
C ALA A 51 8.53 -0.70 9.73
N CYS A 52 8.13 -1.61 8.86
CA CYS A 52 8.61 -2.99 8.87
C CYS A 52 10.07 -3.09 8.42
N ALA A 53 10.75 -4.15 8.84
CA ALA A 53 12.18 -4.35 8.56
C ALA A 53 12.51 -4.54 7.06
N LEU A 54 11.50 -4.78 6.21
CA LEU A 54 11.68 -4.93 4.77
C LEU A 54 11.42 -3.65 3.98
N LEU A 55 10.94 -2.57 4.61
CA LEU A 55 10.72 -1.32 3.90
C LEU A 55 12.07 -0.63 3.64
N ASP A 56 12.33 -0.27 2.38
CA ASP A 56 13.36 0.69 2.05
C ASP A 56 12.79 2.11 2.24
N LEU A 57 13.33 2.87 3.20
CA LEU A 57 12.77 4.16 3.60
C LEU A 57 13.00 5.28 2.57
N ASP A 58 13.98 5.11 1.68
CA ASP A 58 14.29 6.08 0.64
C ASP A 58 13.35 5.88 -0.56
N THR A 59 13.21 4.63 -1.00
CA THR A 59 12.40 4.28 -2.18
C THR A 59 10.94 3.99 -1.85
N CYS A 60 10.60 3.77 -0.57
CA CYS A 60 9.28 3.34 -0.08
C CYS A 60 8.79 2.00 -0.67
N ARG A 61 9.73 1.16 -1.12
CA ARG A 61 9.45 -0.17 -1.67
C ARG A 61 9.89 -1.27 -0.73
N CYS A 62 9.18 -2.38 -0.77
CA CYS A 62 9.59 -3.59 -0.07
C CYS A 62 10.86 -4.17 -0.72
N ARG A 63 11.92 -4.37 0.06
CA ARG A 63 13.21 -4.91 -0.40
C ARG A 63 13.12 -6.38 -0.85
N ASP A 64 12.09 -7.10 -0.42
CA ASP A 64 11.92 -8.53 -0.68
C ASP A 64 10.44 -8.90 -0.80
N TYR A 65 9.75 -8.21 -1.72
CA TYR A 65 8.31 -8.39 -1.93
C TYR A 65 7.91 -9.86 -2.15
N PRO A 66 8.61 -10.68 -2.97
CA PRO A 66 8.21 -12.07 -3.21
C PRO A 66 8.29 -12.97 -1.97
N ASN A 67 9.21 -12.70 -1.04
CA ASN A 67 9.39 -13.52 0.18
C ASN A 67 8.87 -12.86 1.45
N ARG A 68 8.15 -11.73 1.34
CA ARG A 68 7.76 -10.90 2.49
C ARG A 68 7.00 -11.66 3.57
N ALA A 69 6.02 -12.48 3.20
CA ALA A 69 5.21 -13.24 4.17
C ALA A 69 6.02 -14.32 4.90
N ARG A 70 7.10 -14.83 4.30
CA ARG A 70 8.02 -15.77 4.95
C ARG A 70 8.93 -15.07 5.96
N ARG A 71 9.32 -13.82 5.68
CA ARG A 71 10.26 -13.04 6.50
C ARG A 71 9.57 -12.20 7.57
N MET A 72 8.36 -11.75 7.29
CA MET A 72 7.50 -10.94 8.16
C MET A 72 6.17 -11.69 8.33
N PRO A 73 5.99 -12.48 9.39
CA PRO A 73 4.78 -13.27 9.62
C PRO A 73 3.50 -12.42 9.65
N ASP A 74 3.59 -11.18 10.13
CA ASP A 74 2.48 -10.24 10.21
C ASP A 74 2.22 -9.49 8.88
N CYS A 75 3.03 -9.71 7.86
CA CYS A 75 2.81 -9.12 6.54
C CYS A 75 1.73 -9.89 5.78
N ILE A 76 0.52 -9.36 5.79
CA ILE A 76 -0.62 -9.92 5.06
C ILE A 76 -0.33 -9.90 3.55
N THR A 77 -0.37 -11.08 2.93
CA THR A 77 -0.26 -11.21 1.47
C THR A 77 -1.52 -10.65 0.83
N LEU A 78 -1.39 -9.76 -0.14
CA LEU A 78 -2.52 -9.25 -0.90
C LEU A 78 -2.98 -10.34 -1.87
N THR A 79 -4.16 -10.91 -1.61
CA THR A 79 -4.88 -11.81 -2.52
C THR A 79 -6.33 -11.30 -2.64
N PRO A 80 -7.08 -11.66 -3.69
CA PRO A 80 -8.48 -11.28 -3.79
C PRO A 80 -9.32 -11.65 -2.55
N GLU A 81 -9.04 -12.81 -1.93
CA GLU A 81 -9.72 -13.25 -0.71
C GLU A 81 -9.47 -12.30 0.47
N HIS A 82 -8.23 -11.86 0.68
CA HIS A 82 -7.90 -10.89 1.73
C HIS A 82 -8.40 -9.47 1.43
N LEU A 83 -8.67 -9.16 0.15
CA LEU A 83 -9.24 -7.89 -0.27
C LEU A 83 -10.78 -7.85 -0.18
N ALA A 84 -11.43 -8.95 0.21
CA ALA A 84 -12.85 -8.95 0.53
C ALA A 84 -13.20 -8.06 1.73
N ASP A 85 -12.25 -7.88 2.67
CA ASP A 85 -12.33 -6.91 3.76
C ASP A 85 -10.99 -6.15 3.91
N PRO A 86 -10.75 -5.10 3.08
CA PRO A 86 -9.47 -4.42 3.00
C PRO A 86 -9.35 -3.28 4.03
N ARG A 87 -10.10 -3.30 5.14
CA ARG A 87 -10.13 -2.21 6.15
C ARG A 87 -8.77 -1.85 6.76
N TRP A 88 -7.81 -2.78 6.73
CA TRP A 88 -6.43 -2.60 7.20
C TRP A 88 -5.49 -1.93 6.18
N LEU A 89 -5.95 -1.78 4.94
CA LEU A 89 -5.26 -1.00 3.91
C LEU A 89 -5.71 0.47 3.96
N PRO A 90 -4.79 1.39 3.62
CA PRO A 90 -5.16 2.78 3.42
C PRO A 90 -6.27 2.90 2.37
N GLU A 91 -7.21 3.82 2.58
CA GLU A 91 -8.30 4.21 1.69
C GLU A 91 -7.84 4.59 0.28
N THR A 92 -6.58 5.02 0.14
CA THR A 92 -5.98 5.34 -1.16
C THR A 92 -5.24 4.18 -1.81
N CYS A 93 -5.13 3.02 -1.15
CA CYS A 93 -4.40 1.88 -1.69
C CYS A 93 -5.07 1.37 -2.97
N ALA A 94 -4.30 1.23 -4.05
CA ALA A 94 -4.81 0.78 -5.34
C ALA A 94 -5.60 -0.55 -5.26
N TYR A 95 -5.08 -1.53 -4.52
CA TYR A 95 -5.76 -2.81 -4.33
C TYR A 95 -7.12 -2.66 -3.66
N ARG A 96 -7.20 -1.81 -2.63
CA ARG A 96 -8.47 -1.51 -1.93
C ARG A 96 -9.44 -0.77 -2.84
N LEU A 97 -8.96 0.27 -3.54
CA LEU A 97 -9.78 1.05 -4.45
C LEU A 97 -10.41 0.16 -5.52
N LEU A 98 -9.62 -0.69 -6.17
CA LEU A 98 -10.14 -1.57 -7.21
C LEU A 98 -11.09 -2.64 -6.67
N ALA A 99 -10.82 -3.20 -5.47
CA ALA A 99 -11.74 -4.12 -4.81
C ALA A 99 -13.08 -3.45 -4.46
N GLU A 100 -13.07 -2.16 -4.12
CA GLU A 100 -14.26 -1.34 -3.87
C GLU A 100 -14.91 -0.79 -5.17
N GLY A 101 -14.38 -1.11 -6.35
CA GLY A 101 -14.86 -0.59 -7.64
C GLY A 101 -14.62 0.91 -7.85
N ARG A 102 -13.65 1.49 -7.14
CA ARG A 102 -13.26 2.90 -7.20
C ARG A 102 -12.09 3.11 -8.17
N PRO A 103 -12.02 4.27 -8.84
CA PRO A 103 -10.93 4.56 -9.76
C PRO A 103 -9.62 4.82 -9.01
N LEU A 104 -8.50 4.58 -9.70
CA LEU A 104 -7.17 4.99 -9.23
C LEU A 104 -7.08 6.53 -9.21
N PRO A 105 -6.39 7.12 -8.22
CA PRO A 105 -6.22 8.56 -8.14
C PRO A 105 -5.30 9.07 -9.26
N ARG A 106 -5.43 10.35 -9.63
CA ARG A 106 -4.66 10.96 -10.73
C ARG A 106 -3.15 10.93 -10.54
N TRP A 107 -2.68 10.89 -9.30
CA TRP A 107 -1.26 10.81 -8.95
C TRP A 107 -0.73 9.37 -8.98
N HIS A 108 -1.58 8.35 -9.18
CA HIS A 108 -1.14 6.96 -9.22
C HIS A 108 -0.24 6.73 -10.45
N PRO A 109 0.89 5.99 -10.35
CA PRO A 109 1.84 5.85 -11.47
C PRO A 109 1.24 5.26 -12.76
N LEU A 110 0.27 4.35 -12.64
CA LEU A 110 -0.48 3.83 -13.81
C LEU A 110 -1.30 4.91 -14.53
N VAL A 111 -1.71 5.97 -13.83
CA VAL A 111 -2.52 7.08 -14.37
C VAL A 111 -1.64 8.27 -14.78
N SER A 112 -0.67 8.65 -13.94
CA SER A 112 0.23 9.79 -14.17
C SER A 112 1.36 9.47 -15.15
N GLY A 113 1.77 8.19 -15.23
CA GLY A 113 2.97 7.77 -15.94
C GLY A 113 4.27 8.07 -15.17
N ASP A 114 4.18 8.61 -13.96
CA ASP A 114 5.32 9.05 -13.15
C ASP A 114 5.28 8.40 -11.76
N PRO A 115 6.30 7.60 -11.37
CA PRO A 115 6.40 7.07 -10.00
C PRO A 115 6.54 8.15 -8.91
N GLU A 116 7.15 9.30 -9.22
CA GLU A 116 7.41 10.34 -8.21
C GLU A 116 6.15 11.11 -7.82
N SER A 117 5.09 11.08 -8.66
CA SER A 117 3.83 11.77 -8.36
C SER A 117 3.15 11.30 -7.06
N VAL A 118 3.48 10.10 -6.58
CA VAL A 118 3.02 9.58 -5.28
C VAL A 118 3.62 10.38 -4.11
N ALA A 119 4.91 10.70 -4.19
CA ALA A 119 5.59 11.49 -3.18
C ALA A 119 5.19 12.98 -3.28
N GLU A 120 5.08 13.52 -4.50
CA GLU A 120 4.64 14.90 -4.74
C GLU A 120 3.20 15.15 -4.26
N ALA A 121 2.32 14.15 -4.37
CA ALA A 121 0.97 14.20 -3.83
C ALA A 121 0.90 14.08 -2.29
N GLY A 122 2.02 13.79 -1.62
CA GLY A 122 2.09 13.62 -0.16
C GLY A 122 1.56 12.26 0.33
N GLU A 123 1.38 11.32 -0.58
CA GLU A 123 0.82 9.98 -0.31
C GLU A 123 1.91 8.96 0.03
N SER A 124 3.17 9.27 -0.23
CA SER A 124 4.30 8.46 0.20
C SER A 124 4.64 8.65 1.69
N VAL A 125 5.13 7.58 2.31
CA VAL A 125 5.71 7.62 3.67
C VAL A 125 7.14 8.19 3.70
N ARG A 126 7.74 8.47 2.54
CA ARG A 126 9.13 8.94 2.38
C ARG A 126 9.41 10.13 3.32
N GLY A 127 10.46 10.01 4.13
CA GLY A 127 10.88 11.05 5.08
C GLY A 127 9.95 11.26 6.30
N ARG A 128 8.92 10.45 6.47
CA ARG A 128 7.91 10.60 7.56
C ARG A 128 7.92 9.46 8.58
N VAL A 129 8.74 8.44 8.34
CA VAL A 129 8.74 7.18 9.10
C VAL A 129 10.11 6.85 9.69
N LEU A 130 10.13 5.94 10.66
CA LEU A 130 11.32 5.51 11.38
C LEU A 130 11.65 4.06 11.06
N SER A 131 12.95 3.77 11.06
CA SER A 131 13.44 2.40 10.97
C SER A 131 13.05 1.62 12.22
N PRO A 132 12.65 0.34 12.09
CA PRO A 132 12.43 -0.53 13.25
C PRO A 132 13.71 -0.76 14.06
N GLU A 133 14.89 -0.53 13.47
CA GLU A 133 16.19 -0.67 14.15
C GLU A 133 16.43 0.40 15.23
N THR A 134 15.61 1.46 15.28
CA THR A 134 15.65 2.46 16.36
C THR A 134 15.32 1.86 17.72
N GLY A 135 14.61 0.72 17.76
CA GLY A 135 14.14 0.09 19.00
C GLY A 135 13.02 0.87 19.71
N GLU A 136 12.46 1.89 19.06
CA GLU A 136 11.34 2.66 19.60
C GLU A 136 10.05 1.82 19.63
N ASN A 137 9.24 2.01 20.68
CA ASN A 137 7.98 1.30 20.83
C ASN A 137 6.93 1.86 19.85
N PRO A 138 6.40 1.09 18.88
CA PRO A 138 5.46 1.60 17.89
C PRO A 138 4.20 2.25 18.46
N LEU A 139 3.72 1.83 19.65
CA LEU A 139 2.56 2.41 20.34
C LEU A 139 2.80 3.86 20.80
N MET A 140 4.06 4.29 20.93
CA MET A 140 4.40 5.68 21.26
C MET A 140 4.49 6.57 20.01
N HIS A 141 4.33 5.99 18.82
CA HIS A 141 4.54 6.64 17.52
C HIS A 141 3.30 6.53 16.62
N LEU A 142 2.12 6.46 17.22
CA LEU A 142 0.85 6.42 16.49
C LEU A 142 0.64 7.70 15.67
N ILE A 143 0.03 7.54 14.49
CA ILE A 143 -0.19 8.59 13.51
C ILE A 143 -1.62 8.50 12.94
N ASP A 144 -2.14 9.64 12.50
CA ASP A 144 -3.51 9.80 12.00
C ASP A 144 -3.59 10.34 10.55
N TRP A 145 -2.43 10.57 9.92
CA TRP A 145 -2.36 11.13 8.58
C TRP A 145 -2.43 10.10 7.46
N VAL A 146 -2.32 8.79 7.78
CA VAL A 146 -2.54 7.73 6.80
C VAL A 146 -4.03 7.68 6.51
N ARG A 147 -4.36 8.07 5.28
CA ARG A 147 -5.68 7.91 4.69
C ARG A 147 -5.65 6.70 3.80
#